data_AF-A0A7V9U398-F1
#
_entry.id   AF-A0A7V9U398-F1
#
_cell.length_a   1.000
_cell.length_b   1.000
_cell.length_c   1.000
_cell.angle_alpha   90.00
_cell.angle_beta   90.00
_cell.angle_gamma   90.00
#
_symmetry.space_group_name_H-M   'P 1'
#
loop_
_entity.id
_entity.type
_entity.pdbx_description
1 polymer ?
#
loop_
_entity_poly.entity_id
_entity_poly.type
_entity_poly.pdbx_seq_one_letter_code
_entity_poly.pdbx_strand_id
1 'polypeptide(L)'
;MSFDPEWKRGSASRASRFEMTRRRRLVAGLTAAAALLLVGRLSALVYSDYVWYSALGADGLWRERARDVFVIQMVSAVFAGLFALVNLSTIRRSIISLAFPRRLGNVEFGEAVPQRQLDQVAYILSAIVAGVMSLAAPSWERLALVRAGSRFGETDPFFRMDLSFFTTWLPLEKSAYHWFLVLLTLVSALVIGLYALTPSLRWQRGSFHVSVHVRRHLAVLTMLYLLMMAWSHRTDGYDLLVHGSGPGGGFSYIDHKWLIPAYLALAVGTVAAAALVLVAGWTGQIRTIFFAVSAVLIFSITLDLVLPSVSTRLGGGTAATLREAPYEATRAAFTRRAYGLPSVGPLAIPHEISRFDSFADSAKLARLIGVARDSVLVYPGATGAALVQRGRGVAAPALGGGIQRIAHAWSEQRLDIAWSSYSPDTRISRRRDVGERLTALVPAFTQGSRVVPAYLGDTLVWVVELYSASNMYPLSKHYRLAGDVRSYFRHSATAITNSSTGRVTIVPDPNADPIAVAWRARFPALYRAGGTDLLDELTARAREAPAILPSVPRPETDSAFHAEITRLYARMRGALASGNLAAFAAAYDSLGAVIGRE
;
A
#
# COMPACT_ATOMS: atom_id res chain seq x y z
N MET A 1 -7.60 -13.77 -82.49
CA MET A 1 -7.52 -12.47 -81.79
C MET A 1 -8.22 -12.62 -80.44
N SER A 2 -7.48 -12.86 -79.36
CA SER A 2 -8.03 -12.89 -78.00
C SER A 2 -7.62 -11.61 -77.28
N PHE A 3 -8.60 -10.80 -76.90
CA PHE A 3 -8.45 -9.66 -76.01
C PHE A 3 -8.25 -10.15 -74.57
N ASP A 4 -7.18 -9.71 -73.93
CA ASP A 4 -6.92 -9.94 -72.51
C ASP A 4 -7.27 -8.66 -71.72
N PRO A 5 -8.22 -8.68 -70.76
CA PRO A 5 -8.66 -7.46 -70.09
C PRO A 5 -7.82 -7.15 -68.84
N GLU A 6 -6.89 -6.19 -68.95
CA GLU A 6 -6.07 -5.65 -67.85
C GLU A 6 -6.84 -4.84 -66.77
N TRP A 7 -8.17 -4.73 -66.87
CA TRP A 7 -8.96 -3.83 -66.02
C TRP A 7 -9.16 -4.27 -64.56
N LYS A 8 -8.95 -5.54 -64.19
CA LYS A 8 -9.34 -6.05 -62.84
C LYS A 8 -8.28 -5.94 -61.73
N ARG A 9 -7.02 -5.60 -62.01
CA ARG A 9 -5.95 -5.55 -60.97
C ARG A 9 -5.83 -4.20 -60.24
N GLY A 10 -6.36 -3.11 -60.80
CA GLY A 10 -6.28 -1.77 -60.20
C GLY A 10 -7.26 -1.52 -59.05
N SER A 11 -8.48 -2.09 -59.10
CA SER A 11 -9.56 -1.80 -58.14
C SER A 11 -9.37 -2.51 -56.79
N ALA A 12 -8.87 -3.75 -56.79
CA ALA A 12 -8.64 -4.54 -55.58
C ALA A 12 -7.55 -3.95 -54.67
N SER A 13 -6.50 -3.34 -55.24
CA SER A 13 -5.42 -2.69 -54.47
C SER A 13 -5.82 -1.33 -53.88
N ARG A 14 -6.82 -0.65 -54.46
CA ARG A 14 -7.42 0.56 -53.88
C ARG A 14 -8.41 0.19 -52.78
N ALA A 15 -9.32 -0.76 -53.03
CA ALA A 15 -10.31 -1.19 -52.05
C ALA A 15 -9.66 -1.68 -50.74
N SER A 16 -8.61 -2.52 -50.80
CA SER A 16 -7.89 -3.00 -49.62
C SER A 16 -7.13 -1.89 -48.86
N ARG A 17 -6.56 -0.90 -49.57
CA ARG A 17 -5.96 0.31 -48.96
C ARG A 17 -7.00 1.20 -48.28
N PHE A 18 -8.18 1.36 -48.88
CA PHE A 18 -9.30 2.11 -48.29
C PHE A 18 -9.88 1.40 -47.05
N GLU A 19 -10.00 0.07 -47.05
CA GLU A 19 -10.43 -0.70 -45.88
C GLU A 19 -9.40 -0.66 -44.73
N MET A 20 -8.11 -0.78 -45.03
CA MET A 20 -7.04 -0.65 -44.03
C MET A 20 -7.02 0.74 -43.38
N THR A 21 -7.25 1.81 -44.14
CA THR A 21 -7.31 3.18 -43.60
C THR A 21 -8.58 3.41 -42.79
N ARG A 22 -9.72 2.83 -43.18
CA ARG A 22 -10.97 2.87 -42.38
C ARG A 22 -10.83 2.12 -41.06
N ARG A 23 -10.26 0.90 -41.07
CA ARG A 23 -10.00 0.11 -39.86
C ARG A 23 -9.02 0.82 -38.91
N ARG A 24 -7.95 1.40 -39.44
CA ARG A 24 -7.00 2.20 -38.63
C ARG A 24 -7.64 3.43 -38.00
N ARG A 25 -8.51 4.15 -38.74
CA ARG A 25 -9.26 5.30 -38.21
C ARG A 25 -10.27 4.89 -37.13
N LEU A 26 -10.96 3.77 -37.31
CA LEU A 26 -11.87 3.22 -36.30
C LEU A 26 -11.12 2.81 -35.03
N VAL A 27 -10.00 2.08 -35.16
CA VAL A 27 -9.16 1.71 -34.01
C VAL A 27 -8.63 2.95 -33.31
N ALA A 28 -8.11 3.94 -34.04
CA ALA A 28 -7.64 5.20 -33.46
C ALA A 28 -8.76 6.00 -32.76
N GLY A 29 -9.97 6.00 -33.32
CA GLY A 29 -11.14 6.61 -32.70
C GLY A 29 -11.56 5.91 -31.41
N LEU A 30 -11.58 4.57 -31.41
CA LEU A 30 -11.90 3.77 -30.22
C LEU A 30 -10.84 3.92 -29.12
N THR A 31 -9.55 3.93 -29.47
CA THR A 31 -8.48 4.15 -28.49
C THR A 31 -8.50 5.56 -27.92
N ALA A 32 -8.76 6.57 -28.75
CA ALA A 32 -8.92 7.95 -28.28
C ALA A 32 -10.14 8.09 -27.36
N ALA A 33 -11.27 7.46 -27.70
CA ALA A 33 -12.46 7.43 -26.85
C ALA A 33 -12.18 6.73 -25.52
N ALA A 34 -11.54 5.55 -25.53
CA ALA A 34 -11.17 4.83 -24.32
C ALA A 34 -10.21 5.65 -23.43
N ALA A 35 -9.22 6.32 -24.02
CA ALA A 35 -8.30 7.20 -23.32
C ALA A 35 -9.03 8.39 -22.69
N LEU A 36 -9.97 9.02 -23.41
CA LEU A 36 -10.79 10.12 -22.91
C LEU A 36 -11.66 9.67 -21.72
N LEU A 37 -12.31 8.51 -21.81
CA LEU A 37 -13.11 7.94 -20.74
C LEU A 37 -12.25 7.61 -19.49
N LEU A 38 -11.04 7.09 -19.70
CA LEU A 38 -10.10 6.80 -18.62
C LEU A 38 -9.63 8.10 -17.94
N VAL A 39 -9.22 9.11 -18.71
CA VAL A 39 -8.81 10.43 -18.18
C VAL A 39 -9.97 11.10 -17.45
N GLY A 40 -11.19 11.04 -18.01
CA GLY A 40 -12.41 11.50 -17.35
C GLY A 40 -12.65 10.77 -16.02
N ARG A 41 -12.38 9.45 -15.98
CA ARG A 41 -12.48 8.65 -14.75
C ARG A 41 -11.50 9.05 -13.68
N LEU A 42 -10.23 9.17 -14.04
CA LEU A 42 -9.20 9.58 -13.11
C LEU A 42 -9.48 10.99 -12.58
N SER A 43 -9.90 11.91 -13.45
CA SER A 43 -10.27 13.29 -13.07
C SER A 43 -11.47 13.31 -12.12
N ALA A 44 -12.50 12.51 -12.39
CA ALA A 44 -13.67 12.38 -11.53
C ALA A 44 -13.34 11.80 -10.15
N LEU A 45 -12.43 10.82 -10.08
CA LEU A 45 -11.95 10.25 -8.82
C LEU A 45 -11.16 11.27 -8.01
N VAL A 46 -10.23 12.00 -8.65
CA VAL A 46 -9.42 13.05 -8.00
C VAL A 46 -10.32 14.18 -7.49
N TYR A 47 -11.24 14.68 -8.32
CA TYR A 47 -12.21 15.69 -7.94
C TYR A 47 -13.05 15.21 -6.76
N SER A 48 -13.64 14.02 -6.88
CA SER A 48 -14.49 13.49 -5.83
C SER A 48 -13.70 13.30 -4.54
N ASP A 49 -12.50 12.74 -4.55
CA ASP A 49 -11.66 12.65 -3.34
C ASP A 49 -11.43 14.06 -2.75
N TYR A 50 -11.04 15.05 -3.56
CA TYR A 50 -10.84 16.44 -3.11
C TYR A 50 -12.05 17.02 -2.38
N VAL A 51 -13.25 16.99 -2.99
CA VAL A 51 -14.43 17.60 -2.36
C VAL A 51 -14.82 16.89 -1.06
N TRP A 52 -14.48 15.61 -0.92
CA TRP A 52 -14.69 14.87 0.34
C TRP A 52 -13.78 15.39 1.46
N TYR A 53 -12.48 15.57 1.19
CA TYR A 53 -11.56 16.16 2.18
C TYR A 53 -11.95 17.60 2.51
N SER A 54 -12.34 18.37 1.50
CA SER A 54 -12.78 19.76 1.68
C SER A 54 -14.01 19.87 2.58
N ALA A 55 -14.99 18.96 2.42
CA ALA A 55 -16.17 18.91 3.29
C ALA A 55 -15.86 18.59 4.77
N LEU A 56 -14.67 18.05 5.05
CA LEU A 56 -14.17 17.75 6.40
C LEU A 56 -13.15 18.78 6.89
N GLY A 57 -12.85 19.83 6.12
CA GLY A 57 -11.84 20.84 6.45
C GLY A 57 -10.39 20.34 6.31
N ALA A 58 -10.18 19.27 5.55
CA ALA A 58 -8.90 18.59 5.38
C ALA A 58 -8.20 18.94 4.05
N ASP A 59 -8.43 20.14 3.50
CA ASP A 59 -7.86 20.57 2.21
C ASP A 59 -6.33 20.54 2.17
N GLY A 60 -5.70 20.92 3.29
CA GLY A 60 -4.24 20.91 3.43
C GLY A 60 -3.65 19.51 3.29
N LEU A 61 -4.27 18.52 3.94
CA LEU A 61 -3.87 17.12 3.88
C LEU A 61 -4.01 16.57 2.46
N TRP A 62 -5.14 16.83 1.80
CA TRP A 62 -5.36 16.35 0.44
C TRP A 62 -4.35 16.95 -0.55
N ARG A 63 -4.09 18.26 -0.49
CA ARG A 63 -3.11 18.92 -1.37
C ARG A 63 -1.71 18.35 -1.19
N GLU A 64 -1.29 18.11 0.05
CA GLU A 64 0.01 17.52 0.34
C GLU A 64 0.11 16.08 -0.16
N ARG A 65 -0.90 15.24 0.14
CA ARG A 65 -0.98 13.87 -0.38
C ARG A 65 -0.95 13.85 -1.91
N ALA A 66 -1.77 14.66 -2.57
CA ALA A 66 -1.86 14.70 -4.04
C ALA A 66 -0.52 15.12 -4.66
N ARG A 67 0.13 16.15 -4.12
CA ARG A 67 1.47 16.58 -4.55
C ARG A 67 2.49 15.47 -4.38
N ASP A 68 2.54 14.84 -3.21
CA ASP A 68 3.56 13.85 -2.90
C ASP A 68 3.39 12.59 -3.73
N VAL A 69 2.16 12.09 -3.85
CA VAL A 69 1.84 10.95 -4.73
C VAL A 69 2.26 11.28 -6.16
N PHE A 70 1.90 12.46 -6.68
CA PHE A 70 2.30 12.86 -8.02
C PHE A 70 3.83 12.91 -8.20
N VAL A 71 4.54 13.54 -7.27
CA VAL A 71 6.02 13.67 -7.34
C VAL A 71 6.68 12.29 -7.24
N ILE A 72 6.28 11.46 -6.28
CA ILE A 72 6.85 10.12 -6.08
C ILE A 72 6.61 9.27 -7.33
N GLN A 73 5.36 9.22 -7.83
CA GLN A 73 5.02 8.46 -9.03
C GLN A 73 5.77 8.96 -10.27
N MET A 74 5.85 10.28 -10.46
CA MET A 74 6.58 10.87 -11.59
C MET A 74 8.08 10.54 -11.53
N VAL A 75 8.72 10.71 -10.37
CA VAL A 75 10.15 10.39 -10.18
C VAL A 75 10.39 8.89 -10.40
N SER A 76 9.55 8.03 -9.83
CA SER A 76 9.61 6.58 -10.04
C SER A 76 9.43 6.20 -11.50
N ALA A 77 8.47 6.79 -12.21
CA ALA A 77 8.22 6.54 -13.64
C ALA A 77 9.41 6.95 -14.49
N VAL A 78 9.95 8.17 -14.28
CA VAL A 78 11.08 8.69 -15.03
C VAL A 78 12.32 7.84 -14.77
N PHE A 79 12.64 7.54 -13.51
CA PHE A 79 13.80 6.73 -13.18
C PHE A 79 13.69 5.31 -13.75
N ALA A 80 12.57 4.62 -13.50
CA ALA A 80 12.36 3.25 -13.99
C ALA A 80 12.35 3.19 -15.53
N GLY A 81 11.71 4.16 -16.18
CA GLY A 81 11.67 4.28 -17.64
C GLY A 81 13.04 4.50 -18.24
N LEU A 82 13.84 5.42 -17.69
CA LEU A 82 15.22 5.66 -18.14
C LEU A 82 16.11 4.45 -17.89
N PHE A 83 16.02 3.84 -16.71
CA PHE A 83 16.79 2.64 -16.38
C PHE A 83 16.45 1.48 -17.32
N ALA A 84 15.16 1.20 -17.54
CA ALA A 84 14.72 0.18 -18.50
C ALA A 84 15.18 0.52 -19.92
N LEU A 85 15.05 1.78 -20.35
CA LEU A 85 15.42 2.22 -21.69
C LEU A 85 16.92 2.02 -21.94
N VAL A 86 17.78 2.42 -21.01
CA VAL A 86 19.23 2.23 -21.13
C VAL A 86 19.59 0.74 -21.25
N ASN A 87 19.00 -0.11 -20.40
CA ASN A 87 19.30 -1.55 -20.41
C ASN A 87 18.74 -2.27 -21.65
N LEU A 88 17.50 -1.96 -22.07
CA LEU A 88 16.86 -2.59 -23.23
C LEU A 88 17.44 -2.10 -24.55
N SER A 89 17.76 -0.82 -24.66
CA SER A 89 18.44 -0.29 -25.85
C SER A 89 19.87 -0.83 -26.00
N THR A 90 20.49 -1.33 -24.92
CA THR A 90 21.81 -1.96 -24.97
C THR A 90 21.78 -3.31 -25.71
N ILE A 91 20.63 -3.98 -25.77
CA ILE A 91 20.42 -5.26 -26.48
C ILE A 91 20.57 -5.09 -28.00
N ARG A 92 20.22 -3.93 -28.55
CA ARG A 92 20.32 -3.67 -30.01
C ARG A 92 21.72 -3.91 -30.58
N ARG A 93 22.76 -3.71 -29.75
CA ARG A 93 24.16 -3.87 -30.15
C ARG A 93 24.59 -5.35 -30.25
N SER A 94 23.81 -6.28 -29.70
CA SER A 94 24.12 -7.72 -29.76
C SER A 94 23.31 -8.49 -30.80
N ILE A 95 22.20 -7.93 -31.31
CA ILE A 95 21.35 -8.61 -32.29
C ILE A 95 21.96 -8.41 -33.69
N ILE A 96 22.87 -9.31 -34.07
CA ILE A 96 23.26 -9.49 -35.47
C ILE A 96 22.16 -10.37 -36.10
N SER A 97 21.19 -9.71 -36.75
CA SER A 97 20.07 -10.30 -37.53
C SER A 97 19.30 -11.44 -36.86
N LEU A 98 18.20 -11.11 -36.17
CA LEU A 98 17.10 -12.07 -35.96
C LEU A 98 16.55 -12.46 -37.33
N ALA A 99 16.99 -13.59 -37.86
CA ALA A 99 16.53 -14.18 -39.11
C ALA A 99 15.29 -15.03 -38.84
N PHE A 100 14.09 -14.49 -39.09
CA PHE A 100 12.91 -15.35 -39.19
C PHE A 100 12.99 -16.11 -40.52
N PRO A 101 12.86 -17.45 -40.53
CA PRO A 101 12.87 -18.21 -41.78
C PRO A 101 11.61 -17.84 -42.58
N ARG A 102 11.77 -16.99 -43.59
CA ARG A 102 10.76 -16.79 -44.63
C ARG A 102 11.10 -17.66 -45.82
N ARG A 103 10.22 -18.62 -46.13
CA ARG A 103 10.29 -19.41 -47.36
C ARG A 103 9.67 -18.59 -48.50
N LEU A 104 10.51 -18.16 -49.43
CA LEU A 104 10.09 -17.67 -50.75
C LEU A 104 10.53 -18.72 -51.77
N GLY A 105 9.61 -19.60 -52.17
CA GLY A 105 9.93 -20.77 -52.98
C GLY A 105 10.84 -21.76 -52.22
N ASN A 106 11.98 -22.12 -52.82
CA ASN A 106 12.93 -23.10 -52.28
C ASN A 106 14.14 -22.47 -51.55
N VAL A 107 14.12 -21.16 -51.29
CA VAL A 107 15.23 -20.43 -50.64
C VAL A 107 14.76 -19.89 -49.28
N GLU A 108 15.49 -20.25 -48.22
CA GLU A 108 15.29 -19.73 -46.87
C GLU A 108 16.11 -18.44 -46.71
N PHE A 109 15.44 -17.30 -46.67
CA PHE A 109 16.08 -16.02 -46.39
C PHE A 109 15.91 -15.65 -44.91
N GLY A 110 17.01 -15.29 -44.27
CA GLY A 110 17.01 -14.69 -42.93
C GLY A 110 16.81 -13.18 -43.02
N GLU A 111 15.57 -12.70 -42.93
CA GLU A 111 15.29 -11.26 -42.95
C GLU A 111 15.57 -10.66 -41.56
N ALA A 112 16.58 -9.80 -41.44
CA ALA A 112 16.91 -9.12 -40.21
C ALA A 112 15.78 -8.15 -39.81
N VAL A 113 15.28 -8.26 -38.58
CA VAL A 113 14.29 -7.30 -38.04
C VAL A 113 14.85 -5.87 -38.13
N PRO A 114 14.10 -4.91 -38.74
CA PRO A 114 14.54 -3.52 -38.84
C PRO A 114 14.85 -2.92 -37.46
N GLN A 115 15.98 -2.22 -37.32
CA GLN A 115 16.40 -1.62 -36.05
C GLN A 115 15.33 -0.70 -35.42
N ARG A 116 14.54 0.00 -36.25
CA ARG A 116 13.41 0.83 -35.81
C ARG A 116 12.34 0.03 -35.05
N GLN A 117 12.08 -1.22 -35.43
CA GLN A 117 11.11 -2.07 -34.73
C GLN A 117 11.64 -2.53 -33.37
N LEU A 118 12.94 -2.81 -33.27
CA LEU A 118 13.59 -3.14 -31.99
C LEU A 118 13.59 -1.94 -31.04
N ASP A 119 13.87 -0.73 -31.53
CA ASP A 119 13.78 0.50 -30.74
C ASP A 119 12.34 0.75 -30.27
N GLN A 120 11.34 0.56 -31.15
CA GLN A 120 9.93 0.68 -30.77
C GLN A 120 9.55 -0.30 -29.66
N VAL A 121 9.98 -1.56 -29.75
CA VAL A 121 9.74 -2.55 -28.70
C VAL A 121 10.43 -2.13 -27.40
N ALA A 122 11.68 -1.67 -27.45
CA ALA A 122 12.39 -1.18 -26.27
C ALA A 122 11.67 0.03 -25.62
N TYR A 123 11.20 1.00 -26.41
CA TYR A 123 10.42 2.14 -25.90
C TYR A 123 9.10 1.70 -25.27
N ILE A 124 8.37 0.80 -25.92
CA ILE A 124 7.09 0.27 -25.40
C ILE A 124 7.33 -0.47 -24.08
N LEU A 125 8.30 -1.39 -24.03
CA LEU A 125 8.64 -2.12 -22.81
C LEU A 125 9.12 -1.19 -21.70
N SER A 126 9.93 -0.16 -22.03
CA SER A 126 10.38 0.83 -21.05
C SER A 126 9.23 1.67 -20.51
N ALA A 127 8.27 2.05 -21.36
CA ALA A 127 7.05 2.77 -20.93
C ALA A 127 6.15 1.89 -20.06
N ILE A 128 6.04 0.59 -20.35
CA ILE A 128 5.33 -0.38 -19.51
C ILE A 128 6.02 -0.49 -18.15
N VAL A 129 7.34 -0.68 -18.10
CA VAL A 129 8.10 -0.74 -16.85
C VAL A 129 7.94 0.57 -16.06
N ALA A 130 8.02 1.74 -16.72
CA ALA A 130 7.78 3.04 -16.10
C ALA A 130 6.39 3.12 -15.45
N GLY A 131 5.33 2.71 -16.17
CA GLY A 131 3.96 2.71 -15.67
C GLY A 131 3.77 1.76 -14.49
N VAL A 132 4.26 0.52 -14.59
CA VAL A 132 4.15 -0.47 -13.50
C VAL A 132 4.92 -0.02 -12.26
N MET A 133 6.15 0.48 -12.44
CA MET A 133 7.00 0.92 -11.33
C MET A 133 6.56 2.24 -10.71
N SER A 134 5.90 3.12 -11.49
CA SER A 134 5.20 4.30 -10.98
C SER A 134 4.08 3.93 -10.03
N LEU A 135 3.28 2.91 -10.37
CA LEU A 135 2.19 2.45 -9.50
C LEU A 135 2.71 1.69 -8.27
N ALA A 136 3.86 1.04 -8.38
CA ALA A 136 4.54 0.35 -7.28
C ALA A 136 5.39 1.28 -6.40
N ALA A 137 5.33 2.59 -6.59
CA ALA A 137 6.19 3.54 -5.88
C ALA A 137 5.94 3.56 -4.35
N PRO A 138 6.95 3.94 -3.54
CA PRO A 138 6.82 4.01 -2.08
C PRO A 138 5.63 4.86 -1.61
N SER A 139 5.04 4.51 -0.45
CA SER A 139 3.88 5.23 0.08
C SER A 139 4.22 6.67 0.48
N TRP A 140 3.34 7.59 0.12
CA TRP A 140 3.49 9.02 0.43
C TRP A 140 3.54 9.30 1.94
N GLU A 141 2.88 8.47 2.76
CA GLU A 141 2.83 8.58 4.22
C GLU A 141 4.24 8.52 4.84
N ARG A 142 5.12 7.66 4.34
CA ARG A 142 6.51 7.56 4.82
C ARG A 142 7.27 8.86 4.54
N LEU A 143 7.09 9.44 3.35
CA LEU A 143 7.68 10.72 2.99
C LEU A 143 7.11 11.86 3.85
N ALA A 144 5.79 11.85 4.08
CA ALA A 144 5.13 12.85 4.90
C ALA A 144 5.62 12.81 6.36
N LEU A 145 5.83 11.62 6.94
CA LEU A 145 6.39 11.46 8.29
C LEU A 145 7.83 11.95 8.39
N VAL A 146 8.68 11.64 7.41
CA VAL A 146 10.06 12.14 7.37
C VAL A 146 10.08 13.67 7.29
N ARG A 147 9.24 14.26 6.42
CA ARG A 147 9.16 15.73 6.28
C ARG A 147 8.47 16.42 7.45
N ALA A 148 7.60 15.73 8.18
CA ALA A 148 7.04 16.24 9.42
C ALA A 148 8.14 16.47 10.47
N GLY A 149 9.27 15.76 10.36
CA GLY A 149 10.48 16.05 11.12
C GLY A 149 10.31 15.78 12.61
N SER A 150 9.65 14.67 12.98
CA SER A 150 9.61 14.25 14.38
C SER A 150 11.04 14.07 14.89
N ARG A 151 11.38 14.77 15.97
CA ARG A 151 12.64 14.58 16.69
C ARG A 151 12.28 14.01 18.05
N PHE A 152 12.81 12.84 18.35
CA PHE A 152 12.59 12.25 19.66
C PHE A 152 13.40 13.00 20.73
N GLY A 153 14.51 13.64 20.34
CA GLY A 153 15.41 14.28 21.30
C GLY A 153 16.17 13.26 22.14
N GLU A 154 16.14 12.00 21.71
CA GLU A 154 16.77 10.86 22.35
C GLU A 154 17.49 10.07 21.25
N THR A 155 18.68 9.56 21.57
CA THR A 155 19.51 8.80 20.63
C THR A 155 19.72 7.38 21.10
N ASP A 156 19.89 6.46 20.16
CA ASP A 156 20.29 5.10 20.50
C ASP A 156 21.75 5.08 21.05
N PRO A 157 22.08 4.18 21.98
CA PRO A 157 23.40 4.15 22.62
C PRO A 157 24.53 3.59 21.75
N PHE A 158 24.24 2.98 20.59
CA PHE A 158 25.23 2.26 19.78
C PHE A 158 25.65 3.05 18.53
N PHE A 159 24.69 3.45 17.70
CA PHE A 159 24.87 4.27 16.50
C PHE A 159 24.76 5.78 16.78
N ARG A 160 24.25 6.19 17.95
CA ARG A 160 24.05 7.60 18.35
C ARG A 160 23.15 8.38 17.37
N MET A 161 22.20 7.68 16.77
CA MET A 161 21.20 8.28 15.88
C MET A 161 19.93 8.59 16.67
N ASP A 162 19.26 9.69 16.34
CA ASP A 162 17.96 10.01 16.94
C ASP A 162 16.95 8.90 16.61
N LEU A 163 16.03 8.59 17.53
CA LEU A 163 15.06 7.50 17.34
C LEU A 163 14.10 7.74 16.15
N SER A 164 13.98 8.99 15.69
CA SER A 164 13.32 9.34 14.42
C SER A 164 13.97 8.68 13.21
N PHE A 165 15.29 8.48 13.20
CA PHE A 165 15.96 7.76 12.11
C PHE A 165 15.34 6.38 11.92
N PHE A 166 15.14 5.64 13.00
CA PHE A 166 14.60 4.28 12.95
C PHE A 166 13.09 4.24 12.70
N THR A 167 12.33 5.19 13.26
CA THR A 167 10.86 5.18 13.16
C THR A 167 10.30 5.85 11.90
N THR A 168 11.02 6.79 11.28
CA THR A 168 10.54 7.53 10.10
C THR A 168 11.43 7.35 8.87
N TRP A 169 12.75 7.56 8.99
CA TRP A 169 13.67 7.53 7.84
C TRP A 169 13.98 6.12 7.34
N LEU A 170 14.39 5.21 8.22
CA LEU A 170 14.79 3.84 7.89
C LEU A 170 13.67 3.05 7.17
N PRO A 171 12.37 3.17 7.55
CA PRO A 171 11.28 2.57 6.77
C PRO A 171 11.18 3.11 5.34
N LEU A 172 11.40 4.42 5.13
CA LEU A 172 11.41 5.02 3.79
C LEU A 172 12.58 4.47 2.98
N GLU A 173 13.76 4.42 3.60
CA GLU A 173 14.97 3.89 2.97
C GLU A 173 14.81 2.41 2.57
N LYS A 174 14.29 1.57 3.47
CA LYS A 174 13.97 0.17 3.17
C LYS A 174 12.95 0.06 2.05
N SER A 175 11.93 0.91 2.00
CA SER A 175 10.98 0.91 0.88
C SER A 175 11.65 1.25 -0.45
N ALA A 176 12.55 2.23 -0.46
CA ALA A 176 13.32 2.58 -1.66
C ALA A 176 14.21 1.42 -2.11
N TYR A 177 14.93 0.77 -1.18
CA TYR A 177 15.74 -0.43 -1.44
C TYR A 177 14.92 -1.52 -2.15
N HIS A 178 13.77 -1.93 -1.58
CA HIS A 178 12.93 -2.96 -2.19
C HIS A 178 12.42 -2.55 -3.57
N TRP A 179 12.06 -1.28 -3.76
CA TRP A 179 11.63 -0.76 -5.06
C TRP A 179 12.74 -0.86 -6.12
N PHE A 180 13.97 -0.45 -5.78
CA PHE A 180 15.13 -0.57 -6.69
C PHE A 180 15.49 -2.03 -6.97
N LEU A 181 15.40 -2.92 -5.98
CA LEU A 181 15.65 -4.35 -6.15
C LEU A 181 14.65 -4.99 -7.12
N VAL A 182 13.35 -4.66 -6.99
CA VAL A 182 12.30 -5.11 -7.91
C VAL A 182 12.55 -4.58 -9.33
N LEU A 183 12.87 -3.29 -9.47
CA LEU A 183 13.20 -2.68 -10.77
C LEU A 183 14.40 -3.37 -11.42
N LEU A 184 15.51 -3.54 -10.68
CA LEU A 184 16.73 -4.19 -11.16
C LEU A 184 16.43 -5.63 -11.58
N THR A 185 15.62 -6.36 -10.81
CA THR A 185 15.26 -7.75 -11.11
C THR A 185 14.34 -7.87 -12.31
N LEU A 186 13.31 -7.03 -12.40
CA LEU A 186 12.40 -7.01 -13.53
C LEU A 186 13.14 -6.71 -14.84
N VAL A 187 13.98 -5.67 -14.85
CA VAL A 187 14.75 -5.28 -16.05
C VAL A 187 15.81 -6.32 -16.37
N SER A 188 16.51 -6.88 -15.38
CA SER A 188 17.50 -7.94 -15.61
C SER A 188 16.84 -9.19 -16.18
N ALA A 189 15.67 -9.61 -15.66
CA ALA A 189 14.93 -10.74 -16.19
C ALA A 189 14.49 -10.51 -17.64
N LEU A 190 14.02 -9.30 -17.96
CA LEU A 190 13.65 -8.92 -19.33
C LEU A 190 14.87 -8.94 -20.27
N VAL A 191 16.00 -8.38 -19.83
CA VAL A 191 17.26 -8.37 -20.59
C VAL A 191 17.76 -9.80 -20.83
N ILE A 192 17.81 -10.64 -19.79
CA ILE A 192 18.24 -12.03 -19.88
C ILE A 192 17.31 -12.84 -20.79
N GLY A 193 15.99 -12.67 -20.65
CA GLY A 193 14.99 -13.32 -21.51
C GLY A 193 15.15 -12.94 -22.98
N LEU A 194 15.39 -11.66 -23.27
CA LEU A 194 15.66 -11.19 -24.64
C LEU A 194 17.00 -11.71 -25.19
N TYR A 195 18.03 -11.85 -24.36
CA TYR A 195 19.28 -12.50 -24.76
C TYR A 195 19.08 -13.99 -25.06
N ALA A 196 18.25 -14.70 -24.28
CA ALA A 196 17.92 -16.10 -24.50
C ALA A 196 17.16 -16.34 -25.82
N LEU A 197 16.34 -15.37 -26.25
CA LEU A 197 15.64 -15.40 -27.54
C LEU A 197 16.55 -15.09 -28.75
N THR A 198 17.75 -14.56 -28.50
CA THR A 198 18.70 -14.21 -29.57
C THR A 198 19.68 -15.37 -29.79
N PRO A 199 20.09 -15.68 -31.05
CA PRO A 199 21.07 -16.74 -31.34
C PRO A 199 22.47 -16.53 -30.74
N SER A 200 22.67 -15.50 -29.92
CA SER A 200 23.93 -15.10 -29.28
C SER A 200 24.42 -16.04 -28.19
N LEU A 201 23.60 -16.99 -27.72
CA LEU A 201 23.95 -18.02 -26.75
C LEU A 201 23.99 -19.38 -27.47
N ARG A 202 25.07 -19.66 -28.20
CA ARG A 202 25.23 -20.94 -28.92
C ARG A 202 25.88 -21.98 -28.02
N TRP A 203 25.20 -23.09 -27.80
CA TRP A 203 25.79 -24.32 -27.29
C TRP A 203 26.31 -25.15 -28.48
N GLN A 204 27.58 -24.96 -28.85
CA GLN A 204 28.23 -25.76 -29.91
C GLN A 204 29.45 -26.48 -29.34
N ARG A 205 29.48 -27.83 -29.51
CA ARG A 205 30.60 -28.72 -29.16
C ARG A 205 31.23 -28.46 -27.78
N GLY A 206 30.41 -28.31 -26.73
CA GLY A 206 30.87 -28.22 -25.34
C GLY A 206 31.53 -26.91 -24.92
N SER A 207 31.49 -25.84 -25.73
CA SER A 207 32.02 -24.52 -25.36
C SER A 207 30.95 -23.42 -25.43
N PHE A 208 30.75 -22.71 -24.32
CA PHE A 208 29.79 -21.62 -24.20
C PHE A 208 30.46 -20.29 -24.58
N HIS A 209 30.19 -19.79 -25.79
CA HIS A 209 30.77 -18.54 -26.27
C HIS A 209 29.84 -17.36 -25.96
N VAL A 210 30.23 -16.50 -25.02
CA VAL A 210 29.52 -15.25 -24.69
C VAL A 210 30.20 -14.09 -25.40
N SER A 211 29.43 -13.31 -26.18
CA SER A 211 29.97 -12.11 -26.83
C SER A 211 30.50 -11.10 -25.80
N VAL A 212 31.55 -10.35 -26.16
CA VAL A 212 32.17 -9.35 -25.27
C VAL A 212 31.14 -8.32 -24.78
N HIS A 213 30.19 -7.93 -25.64
CA HIS A 213 29.15 -6.97 -25.31
C HIS A 213 28.17 -7.52 -24.26
N VAL A 214 27.66 -8.74 -24.46
CA VAL A 214 26.77 -9.41 -23.50
C VAL A 214 27.47 -9.60 -22.16
N ARG A 215 28.74 -10.04 -22.18
CA ARG A 215 29.56 -10.22 -20.98
C ARG A 215 29.72 -8.92 -20.18
N ARG A 216 30.02 -7.80 -20.84
CA ARG A 216 30.14 -6.48 -20.18
C ARG A 216 28.81 -6.02 -19.59
N HIS A 217 27.71 -6.18 -20.33
CA HIS A 217 26.38 -5.79 -19.85
C HIS A 217 25.96 -6.62 -18.64
N LEU A 218 26.12 -7.95 -18.70
CA LEU A 218 25.84 -8.83 -17.56
C LEU A 218 26.73 -8.52 -16.36
N ALA A 219 28.01 -8.19 -16.57
CA ALA A 219 28.90 -7.77 -15.49
C ALA A 219 28.45 -6.45 -14.83
N VAL A 220 27.93 -5.49 -15.59
CA VAL A 220 27.33 -4.25 -15.03
C VAL A 220 26.08 -4.60 -14.21
N LEU A 221 25.19 -5.46 -14.71
CA LEU A 221 24.01 -5.89 -13.94
C LEU A 221 24.42 -6.62 -12.65
N THR A 222 25.40 -7.52 -12.70
CA THR A 222 25.95 -8.19 -11.50
C THR A 222 26.57 -7.19 -10.52
N MET A 223 27.29 -6.20 -11.02
CA MET A 223 27.85 -5.12 -10.19
C MET A 223 26.74 -4.33 -9.48
N LEU A 224 25.66 -3.99 -10.18
CA LEU A 224 24.50 -3.32 -9.58
C LEU A 224 23.82 -4.19 -8.51
N TYR A 225 23.71 -5.50 -8.72
CA TYR A 225 23.21 -6.43 -7.70
C TYR A 225 24.10 -6.47 -6.46
N LEU A 226 25.43 -6.48 -6.63
CA LEU A 226 26.36 -6.42 -5.51
C LEU A 226 26.25 -5.09 -4.75
N LEU A 227 26.09 -3.96 -5.45
CA LEU A 227 25.83 -2.68 -4.79
C LEU A 227 24.51 -2.70 -4.00
N MET A 228 23.47 -3.37 -4.53
CA MET A 228 22.22 -3.55 -3.82
C MET A 228 22.41 -4.44 -2.57
N MET A 229 23.16 -5.54 -2.67
CA MET A 229 23.53 -6.35 -1.50
C MET A 229 24.33 -5.56 -0.45
N ALA A 230 25.27 -4.71 -0.88
CA ALA A 230 26.02 -3.85 0.05
C ALA A 230 25.10 -2.87 0.79
N TRP A 231 24.10 -2.29 0.09
CA TRP A 231 23.06 -1.48 0.71
C TRP A 231 22.26 -2.32 1.74
N SER A 232 21.84 -3.54 1.37
CA SER A 232 21.15 -4.47 2.28
C SER A 232 21.95 -4.68 3.57
N HIS A 233 23.23 -5.08 3.46
CA HIS A 233 24.09 -5.35 4.61
C HIS A 233 24.26 -4.13 5.52
N ARG A 234 24.31 -2.92 4.95
CA ARG A 234 24.30 -1.68 5.75
C ARG A 234 23.00 -1.54 6.54
N THR A 235 21.85 -1.81 5.92
CA THR A 235 20.56 -1.73 6.60
C THR A 235 20.34 -2.85 7.61
N ASP A 236 20.91 -4.03 7.38
CA ASP A 236 20.86 -5.18 8.29
C ASP A 236 21.57 -4.84 9.61
N GLY A 237 22.67 -4.08 9.55
CA GLY A 237 23.35 -3.56 10.74
C GLY A 237 22.47 -2.68 11.65
N TYR A 238 21.60 -1.85 11.06
CA TYR A 238 20.60 -1.10 11.85
C TYR A 238 19.44 -1.97 12.31
N ASP A 239 19.09 -2.96 11.49
CA ASP A 239 18.00 -3.87 11.81
C ASP A 239 18.29 -4.70 13.04
N LEU A 240 19.56 -4.98 13.37
CA LEU A 240 19.93 -5.65 14.61
C LEU A 240 19.37 -4.96 15.87
N LEU A 241 19.29 -3.62 15.89
CA LEU A 241 18.71 -2.92 17.03
C LEU A 241 17.20 -3.14 17.12
N VAL A 242 16.53 -3.41 16.00
CA VAL A 242 15.08 -3.62 15.92
C VAL A 242 14.75 -5.11 16.10
N HIS A 243 15.40 -5.97 15.33
CA HIS A 243 15.28 -7.43 15.30
C HIS A 243 16.66 -8.01 15.65
N GLY A 244 16.95 -8.11 16.95
CA GLY A 244 18.22 -8.66 17.41
C GLY A 244 18.29 -10.18 17.24
N SER A 245 19.51 -10.73 17.22
CA SER A 245 19.72 -12.18 17.07
C SER A 245 19.46 -12.99 18.34
N GLY A 246 19.24 -12.32 19.48
CA GLY A 246 18.99 -12.95 20.76
C GLY A 246 17.58 -13.53 20.92
N PRO A 247 17.30 -14.25 22.02
CA PRO A 247 16.01 -14.87 22.29
C PRO A 247 14.84 -13.88 22.16
N GLY A 248 13.80 -14.29 21.43
CA GLY A 248 12.62 -13.45 21.18
C GLY A 248 12.87 -12.23 20.28
N GLY A 249 13.92 -12.26 19.45
CA GLY A 249 14.28 -11.16 18.53
C GLY A 249 14.93 -9.98 19.24
N GLY A 250 15.55 -10.22 20.39
CA GLY A 250 16.09 -9.17 21.25
C GLY A 250 17.56 -8.87 20.97
N PHE A 251 17.91 -7.59 20.96
CA PHE A 251 19.31 -7.16 20.85
C PHE A 251 20.16 -7.70 22.01
N SER A 252 21.35 -8.19 21.67
CA SER A 252 22.26 -8.97 22.54
C SER A 252 23.71 -8.51 22.46
N TYR A 253 24.56 -9.05 23.33
CA TYR A 253 26.01 -8.81 23.29
C TYR A 253 26.64 -9.14 21.93
N ILE A 254 26.18 -10.22 21.29
CA ILE A 254 26.73 -10.70 20.02
C ILE A 254 26.41 -9.70 18.90
N ASP A 255 25.19 -9.15 18.91
CA ASP A 255 24.77 -8.14 17.94
C ASP A 255 25.69 -6.92 17.98
N HIS A 256 25.94 -6.39 19.19
CA HIS A 256 26.80 -5.24 19.39
C HIS A 256 28.26 -5.51 19.04
N LYS A 257 28.85 -6.59 19.57
CA LYS A 257 30.31 -6.79 19.52
C LYS A 257 30.80 -7.47 18.24
N TRP A 258 29.96 -8.25 17.58
CA TRP A 258 30.37 -9.06 16.44
C TRP A 258 29.59 -8.74 15.17
N LEU A 259 28.26 -8.67 15.24
CA LEU A 259 27.46 -8.56 14.02
C LEU A 259 27.44 -7.17 13.42
N ILE A 260 27.29 -6.11 14.20
CA ILE A 260 27.36 -4.74 13.66
C ILE A 260 28.69 -4.53 12.91
N PRO A 261 29.87 -4.87 13.48
CA PRO A 261 31.14 -4.83 12.73
C PRO A 261 31.18 -5.76 11.51
N ALA A 262 30.63 -6.98 11.62
CA ALA A 262 30.63 -7.94 10.52
C ALA A 262 29.80 -7.45 9.32
N TYR A 263 28.60 -6.90 9.56
CA TYR A 263 27.77 -6.32 8.50
C TYR A 263 28.42 -5.10 7.86
N LEU A 264 29.12 -4.26 8.63
CA LEU A 264 29.91 -3.17 8.08
C LEU A 264 31.03 -3.69 7.16
N ALA A 265 31.78 -4.70 7.61
CA ALA A 265 32.83 -5.33 6.82
C ALA A 265 32.28 -5.99 5.53
N LEU A 266 31.15 -6.68 5.62
CA LEU A 266 30.44 -7.25 4.47
C LEU A 266 29.99 -6.17 3.49
N ALA A 267 29.40 -5.08 3.97
CA ALA A 267 28.95 -3.99 3.11
C ALA A 267 30.12 -3.39 2.31
N VAL A 268 31.23 -3.07 2.99
CA VAL A 268 32.43 -2.51 2.34
C VAL A 268 33.09 -3.54 1.40
N GLY A 269 33.23 -4.79 1.84
CA GLY A 269 33.79 -5.88 1.03
C GLY A 269 32.96 -6.17 -0.22
N THR A 270 31.64 -6.06 -0.13
CA THR A 270 30.72 -6.25 -1.26
C THR A 270 30.84 -5.10 -2.27
N VAL A 271 31.04 -3.85 -1.82
CA VAL A 271 31.35 -2.73 -2.73
C VAL A 271 32.68 -2.98 -3.46
N ALA A 272 33.71 -3.46 -2.77
CA ALA A 272 34.98 -3.82 -3.40
C ALA A 272 34.82 -4.96 -4.42
N ALA A 273 34.02 -5.98 -4.10
CA ALA A 273 33.68 -7.06 -5.03
C ALA A 273 32.90 -6.54 -6.25
N ALA A 274 32.00 -5.57 -6.08
CA ALA A 274 31.27 -4.93 -7.17
C ALA A 274 32.21 -4.23 -8.16
N ALA A 275 33.21 -3.50 -7.65
CA ALA A 275 34.25 -2.89 -8.46
C ALA A 275 35.12 -3.94 -9.19
N LEU A 276 35.49 -5.02 -8.49
CA LEU A 276 36.24 -6.12 -9.08
C LEU A 276 35.48 -6.82 -10.21
N VAL A 277 34.18 -7.07 -10.03
CA VAL A 277 33.31 -7.66 -11.06
C VAL A 277 33.22 -6.77 -12.29
N LEU A 278 33.13 -5.44 -12.11
CA LEU A 278 33.13 -4.51 -13.23
C LEU A 278 34.44 -4.57 -14.04
N VAL A 279 35.59 -4.54 -13.35
CA VAL A 279 36.91 -4.64 -13.99
C VAL A 279 37.08 -5.99 -14.70
N ALA A 280 36.75 -7.10 -14.04
CA ALA A 280 36.82 -8.45 -14.61
C ALA A 280 35.87 -8.62 -15.81
N GLY A 281 34.70 -7.98 -15.75
CA GLY A 281 33.73 -7.86 -16.83
C GLY A 281 34.27 -7.13 -18.06
N TRP A 282 35.20 -6.19 -17.88
CA TRP A 282 35.87 -5.54 -19.01
C TRP A 282 37.02 -6.37 -19.56
N THR A 283 37.83 -6.98 -18.68
CA THR A 283 39.10 -7.65 -19.05
C THR A 283 38.97 -9.07 -19.59
N GLY A 284 37.85 -9.77 -19.38
CA GLY A 284 37.70 -11.16 -19.86
C GLY A 284 37.64 -12.20 -18.75
N GLN A 285 37.89 -11.81 -17.51
CA GLN A 285 38.19 -12.74 -16.43
C GLN A 285 36.93 -13.28 -15.74
N ILE A 286 36.18 -14.16 -16.42
CA ILE A 286 34.95 -14.77 -15.88
C ILE A 286 35.19 -15.51 -14.55
N ARG A 287 36.36 -16.15 -14.38
CA ARG A 287 36.72 -16.84 -13.14
C ARG A 287 36.74 -15.87 -11.95
N THR A 288 37.29 -14.67 -12.14
CA THR A 288 37.34 -13.63 -11.10
C THR A 288 35.93 -13.17 -10.72
N ILE A 289 35.03 -13.01 -11.71
CA ILE A 289 33.62 -12.68 -11.43
C ILE A 289 32.97 -13.77 -10.59
N PHE A 290 33.14 -15.04 -10.99
CA PHE A 290 32.58 -16.18 -10.27
C PHE A 290 33.08 -16.21 -8.82
N PHE A 291 34.40 -16.16 -8.59
CA PHE A 291 34.95 -16.18 -7.23
C PHE A 291 34.55 -14.98 -6.39
N ALA A 292 34.49 -13.77 -6.97
CA ALA A 292 34.07 -12.56 -6.26
C ALA A 292 32.62 -12.66 -5.78
N VAL A 293 31.70 -13.06 -6.67
CA VAL A 293 30.28 -13.23 -6.34
C VAL A 293 30.10 -14.38 -5.34
N SER A 294 30.75 -15.53 -5.58
CA SER A 294 30.68 -16.67 -4.67
C SER A 294 31.22 -16.33 -3.28
N ALA A 295 32.32 -15.58 -3.17
CA ALA A 295 32.86 -15.17 -1.89
C ALA A 295 31.85 -14.32 -1.11
N VAL A 296 31.27 -13.27 -1.74
CA VAL A 296 30.23 -12.45 -1.11
C VAL A 296 29.07 -13.32 -0.62
N LEU A 297 28.52 -14.16 -1.50
CA LEU A 297 27.39 -15.03 -1.14
C LEU A 297 27.74 -15.98 0.01
N ILE A 298 28.90 -16.63 -0.03
CA ILE A 298 29.34 -17.54 1.02
C ILE A 298 29.51 -16.79 2.34
N PHE A 299 30.15 -15.62 2.37
CA PHE A 299 30.34 -14.86 3.59
C PHE A 299 29.02 -14.34 4.17
N SER A 300 28.12 -13.83 3.33
CA SER A 300 26.78 -13.38 3.75
C SER A 300 25.97 -14.55 4.34
N ILE A 301 25.88 -15.67 3.63
CA ILE A 301 25.18 -16.89 4.08
C ILE A 301 25.82 -17.43 5.36
N THR A 302 27.16 -17.47 5.43
CA THR A 302 27.87 -17.97 6.61
C THR A 302 27.54 -17.15 7.84
N LEU A 303 27.45 -15.81 7.72
CA LEU A 303 27.07 -14.96 8.83
C LEU A 303 25.69 -15.35 9.38
N ASP A 304 24.73 -15.58 8.50
CA ASP A 304 23.35 -15.95 8.88
C ASP A 304 23.24 -17.38 9.45
N LEU A 305 24.01 -18.34 8.94
CA LEU A 305 24.00 -19.73 9.43
C LEU A 305 24.73 -19.90 10.76
N VAL A 306 25.84 -19.18 10.94
CA VAL A 306 26.68 -19.28 12.14
C VAL A 306 26.00 -18.57 13.32
N LEU A 307 25.16 -17.57 13.03
CA LEU A 307 24.47 -16.72 13.99
C LEU A 307 23.74 -17.48 15.13
N PRO A 308 22.77 -18.38 14.85
CA PRO A 308 22.06 -19.12 15.91
C PRO A 308 22.97 -20.07 16.70
N SER A 309 24.00 -20.60 16.04
CA SER A 309 24.93 -21.54 16.66
C SER A 309 25.86 -20.84 17.65
N VAL A 310 26.28 -19.62 17.35
CA VAL A 310 27.12 -18.82 18.25
C VAL A 310 26.30 -18.30 19.42
N SER A 311 25.06 -17.85 19.19
CA SER A 311 24.19 -17.35 20.25
C SER A 311 23.81 -18.43 21.27
N THR A 312 23.50 -19.65 20.82
CA THR A 312 23.21 -20.78 21.70
C THR A 312 24.42 -21.21 22.54
N ARG A 313 25.62 -21.28 21.94
CA ARG A 313 26.85 -21.68 22.64
C ARG A 313 27.31 -20.65 23.67
N LEU A 314 27.17 -19.36 23.33
CA LEU A 314 27.58 -18.27 24.21
C LEU A 314 26.51 -17.94 25.26
N GLY A 315 25.26 -18.38 25.09
CA GLY A 315 24.12 -18.06 25.95
C GLY A 315 23.97 -18.90 27.23
N GLY A 316 24.81 -19.92 27.44
CA GLY A 316 24.74 -20.79 28.62
C GLY A 316 25.49 -20.24 29.85
N GLY A 317 24.87 -20.36 31.03
CA GLY A 317 25.53 -20.18 32.33
C GLY A 317 25.49 -18.75 32.92
N THR A 318 26.12 -18.59 34.08
CA THR A 318 26.13 -17.33 34.85
C THR A 318 26.88 -16.21 34.15
N ALA A 319 27.99 -16.52 33.47
CA ALA A 319 28.77 -15.56 32.70
C ALA A 319 27.97 -14.97 31.51
N ALA A 320 27.14 -15.79 30.84
CA ALA A 320 26.26 -15.31 29.79
C ALA A 320 25.22 -14.32 30.34
N THR A 321 24.62 -14.63 31.49
CA THR A 321 23.65 -13.77 32.16
C THR A 321 24.26 -12.41 32.52
N LEU A 322 25.46 -12.40 33.11
CA LEU A 322 26.17 -11.15 33.45
C LEU A 322 26.50 -10.31 32.21
N ARG A 323 26.82 -10.96 31.09
CA ARG A 323 27.15 -10.29 29.83
C ARG A 323 25.93 -9.71 29.12
N GLU A 324 24.78 -10.38 29.18
CA GLU A 324 23.53 -9.92 28.59
C GLU A 324 22.78 -8.89 29.45
N ALA A 325 22.98 -8.91 30.78
CA ALA A 325 22.32 -8.02 31.73
C ALA A 325 22.26 -6.53 31.32
N PRO A 326 23.36 -5.87 30.86
CA PRO A 326 23.28 -4.47 30.44
C PRO A 326 22.42 -4.24 29.17
N TYR A 327 22.40 -5.20 28.25
CA TYR A 327 21.58 -5.13 27.03
C TYR A 327 20.11 -5.33 27.36
N GLU A 328 19.79 -6.26 28.25
CA GLU A 328 18.43 -6.47 28.73
C GLU A 328 17.89 -5.27 29.51
N ALA A 329 18.70 -4.67 30.38
CA ALA A 329 18.34 -3.45 31.10
C ALA A 329 18.06 -2.28 30.13
N THR A 330 18.90 -2.11 29.12
CA THR A 330 18.69 -1.12 28.06
C THR A 330 17.38 -1.39 27.32
N ARG A 331 17.16 -2.65 26.91
CA ARG A 331 15.95 -3.04 26.19
C ARG A 331 14.68 -2.83 27.02
N ALA A 332 14.73 -3.14 28.31
CA ALA A 332 13.62 -2.89 29.23
C ALA A 332 13.29 -1.38 29.33
N ALA A 333 14.32 -0.52 29.40
CA ALA A 333 14.14 0.93 29.45
C ALA A 333 13.51 1.48 28.15
N PHE A 334 14.02 1.06 26.99
CA PHE A 334 13.48 1.45 25.69
C PHE A 334 12.06 0.92 25.47
N THR A 335 11.78 -0.32 25.89
CA THR A 335 10.42 -0.91 25.86
C THR A 335 9.45 -0.08 26.70
N ARG A 336 9.81 0.30 27.93
CA ARG A 336 8.95 1.13 28.77
C ARG A 336 8.62 2.47 28.11
N ARG A 337 9.61 3.13 27.51
CA ARG A 337 9.39 4.39 26.77
C ARG A 337 8.50 4.18 25.54
N ALA A 338 8.74 3.12 24.77
CA ALA A 338 8.04 2.81 23.54
C ALA A 338 6.53 2.53 23.72
N TYR A 339 6.14 2.02 24.90
CA TYR A 339 4.75 1.71 25.25
C TYR A 339 4.16 2.64 26.31
N GLY A 340 4.90 3.65 26.78
CA GLY A 340 4.43 4.56 27.81
C GLY A 340 4.23 3.91 29.19
N LEU A 341 5.00 2.87 29.50
CA LEU A 341 4.90 2.13 30.76
C LEU A 341 5.58 2.90 31.90
N PRO A 342 5.08 2.78 33.15
CA PRO A 342 5.73 3.38 34.31
C PRO A 342 7.16 2.87 34.49
N SER A 343 8.03 3.74 35.02
CA SER A 343 9.45 3.46 35.26
C SER A 343 9.70 2.47 36.41
N VAL A 344 8.70 2.23 37.26
CA VAL A 344 8.74 1.30 38.39
C VAL A 344 7.52 0.37 38.30
N GLY A 345 7.76 -0.94 38.37
CA GLY A 345 6.70 -1.96 38.31
C GLY A 345 6.91 -3.00 37.20
N PRO A 346 6.06 -4.05 37.18
CA PRO A 346 6.07 -5.04 36.11
C PRO A 346 5.74 -4.37 34.77
N LEU A 347 6.25 -4.96 33.68
CA LEU A 347 5.89 -4.56 32.31
C LEU A 347 4.43 -4.98 32.02
N ALA A 348 3.49 -4.24 32.60
CA ALA A 348 2.07 -4.39 32.36
C ALA A 348 1.66 -3.36 31.30
N ILE A 349 1.28 -3.83 30.11
CA ILE A 349 0.74 -2.95 29.07
C ILE A 349 -0.58 -2.35 29.61
N PRO A 350 -0.72 -1.02 29.70
CA PRO A 350 -1.95 -0.38 30.14
C PRO A 350 -3.13 -0.91 29.34
N HIS A 351 -4.19 -1.31 30.03
CA HIS A 351 -5.48 -1.49 29.36
C HIS A 351 -5.98 -0.10 28.95
N GLU A 352 -6.55 -0.01 27.73
CA GLU A 352 -7.17 1.21 27.19
C GLU A 352 -7.95 1.95 28.28
N ILE A 353 -7.52 3.17 28.60
CA ILE A 353 -8.21 4.02 29.56
C ILE A 353 -9.39 4.63 28.82
N SER A 354 -10.57 4.05 29.02
CA SER A 354 -11.85 4.61 28.60
C SER A 354 -12.07 5.93 29.35
N ARG A 355 -11.45 7.04 28.90
CA ARG A 355 -11.67 8.36 29.53
C ARG A 355 -13.11 8.87 29.39
N PHE A 356 -13.93 8.15 28.63
CA PHE A 356 -15.38 8.24 28.64
C PHE A 356 -15.90 6.87 29.05
N ASP A 357 -16.34 6.71 30.30
CA ASP A 357 -17.02 5.49 30.74
C ASP A 357 -18.13 5.19 29.74
N SER A 358 -18.08 3.99 29.15
CA SER A 358 -19.05 3.58 28.14
C SER A 358 -20.44 3.58 28.77
N PHE A 359 -21.30 4.53 28.40
CA PHE A 359 -22.69 4.59 28.91
C PHE A 359 -23.59 3.50 28.32
N ALA A 360 -23.08 2.63 27.44
CA ALA A 360 -23.88 1.63 26.76
C ALA A 360 -23.15 0.30 26.55
N ASP A 361 -23.88 -0.77 26.89
CA ASP A 361 -23.56 -2.18 26.64
C ASP A 361 -23.56 -2.47 25.11
N SER A 362 -22.51 -3.13 24.62
CA SER A 362 -22.29 -3.42 23.19
C SER A 362 -23.43 -4.21 22.55
N ALA A 363 -24.12 -5.07 23.31
CA ALA A 363 -25.30 -5.81 22.83
C ALA A 363 -26.53 -4.89 22.65
N LYS A 364 -26.70 -3.92 23.56
CA LYS A 364 -27.77 -2.91 23.51
C LYS A 364 -27.53 -1.93 22.35
N LEU A 365 -26.28 -1.63 22.08
CA LEU A 365 -25.82 -0.79 20.97
C LEU A 365 -26.05 -1.45 19.60
N ALA A 366 -25.72 -2.73 19.43
CA ALA A 366 -26.01 -3.45 18.18
C ALA A 366 -27.51 -3.42 17.84
N ARG A 367 -28.38 -3.54 18.86
CA ARG A 367 -29.83 -3.42 18.73
C ARG A 367 -30.28 -2.01 18.38
N LEU A 368 -29.71 -0.98 19.02
CA LEU A 368 -29.99 0.43 18.73
C LEU A 368 -29.53 0.85 17.33
N ILE A 369 -28.35 0.40 16.88
CA ILE A 369 -27.84 0.66 15.52
C ILE A 369 -28.75 -0.01 14.49
N GLY A 370 -29.25 -1.21 14.76
CA GLY A 370 -30.24 -1.88 13.91
C GLY A 370 -31.56 -1.11 13.78
N VAL A 371 -32.00 -0.44 14.86
CA VAL A 371 -33.24 0.37 14.90
C VAL A 371 -33.03 1.79 14.32
N ALA A 372 -31.84 2.37 14.45
CA ALA A 372 -31.54 3.75 14.05
C ALA A 372 -30.90 3.89 12.66
N ARG A 373 -30.82 2.83 11.84
CA ARG A 373 -30.19 2.87 10.50
C ARG A 373 -30.74 3.98 9.60
N ASP A 374 -31.97 4.42 9.80
CA ASP A 374 -32.62 5.44 8.98
C ASP A 374 -32.15 6.88 9.31
N SER A 375 -31.51 7.10 10.47
CA SER A 375 -30.99 8.42 10.90
C SER A 375 -29.47 8.45 11.09
N VAL A 376 -28.80 7.29 11.04
CA VAL A 376 -27.34 7.15 11.18
C VAL A 376 -26.67 7.07 9.81
N LEU A 377 -25.91 8.11 9.47
CA LEU A 377 -25.22 8.22 8.19
C LEU A 377 -23.90 7.43 8.14
N VAL A 378 -23.14 7.47 9.25
CA VAL A 378 -21.78 6.92 9.39
C VAL A 378 -21.77 5.94 10.56
N TYR A 379 -21.32 4.72 10.31
CA TYR A 379 -21.25 3.63 11.31
C TYR A 379 -20.18 2.59 10.92
N PRO A 380 -19.65 1.80 11.87
CA PRO A 380 -18.69 0.75 11.57
C PRO A 380 -19.26 -0.31 10.60
N GLY A 381 -18.53 -0.59 9.52
CA GLY A 381 -18.93 -1.52 8.47
C GLY A 381 -19.88 -0.93 7.42
N ALA A 382 -20.12 0.39 7.41
CA ALA A 382 -20.99 1.00 6.41
C ALA A 382 -20.37 1.00 5.01
N THR A 383 -21.12 0.52 4.01
CA THR A 383 -20.65 0.38 2.62
C THR A 383 -21.38 1.31 1.66
N GLY A 384 -20.71 1.71 0.57
CA GLY A 384 -21.31 2.53 -0.49
C GLY A 384 -21.63 3.98 -0.11
N ALA A 385 -21.91 4.78 -1.13
CA ALA A 385 -22.28 6.19 -0.97
C ALA A 385 -23.78 6.36 -0.68
N ALA A 386 -24.10 7.23 0.29
CA ALA A 386 -25.48 7.62 0.59
C ALA A 386 -25.75 9.04 0.09
N LEU A 387 -26.95 9.26 -0.45
CA LEU A 387 -27.46 10.58 -0.79
C LEU A 387 -28.27 11.12 0.39
N VAL A 388 -28.10 12.39 0.71
CA VAL A 388 -28.69 12.99 1.92
C VAL A 388 -29.28 14.35 1.55
N GLN A 389 -30.51 14.62 1.98
CA GLN A 389 -31.09 15.97 1.87
C GLN A 389 -30.43 16.92 2.89
N ARG A 390 -30.42 18.20 2.58
CA ARG A 390 -29.78 19.24 3.39
C ARG A 390 -30.33 19.24 4.83
N GLY A 391 -29.54 18.74 5.78
CA GLY A 391 -29.58 19.11 7.20
C GLY A 391 -28.40 20.04 7.52
N ARG A 392 -28.54 21.00 8.45
CA ARG A 392 -27.40 21.85 8.84
C ARG A 392 -26.28 20.95 9.40
N GLY A 393 -25.07 21.10 8.88
CA GLY A 393 -23.86 20.53 9.48
C GLY A 393 -23.35 19.19 8.93
N VAL A 394 -24.00 18.55 7.95
CA VAL A 394 -23.49 17.31 7.33
C VAL A 394 -22.12 17.51 6.68
N ALA A 395 -21.13 16.73 7.10
CA ALA A 395 -19.76 16.76 6.57
C ALA A 395 -19.64 15.89 5.31
N ALA A 396 -20.39 16.27 4.28
CA ALA A 396 -20.42 15.62 2.97
C ALA A 396 -20.50 16.69 1.86
N PRO A 397 -19.83 16.49 0.72
CA PRO A 397 -19.88 17.44 -0.40
C PRO A 397 -21.29 17.55 -0.97
N ALA A 398 -21.62 18.73 -1.48
CA ALA A 398 -22.82 18.94 -2.28
C ALA A 398 -22.69 18.15 -3.59
N LEU A 399 -23.78 17.49 -3.99
CA LEU A 399 -23.89 16.82 -5.26
C LEU A 399 -23.84 17.83 -6.42
N GLY A 400 -24.43 19.01 -6.19
CA GLY A 400 -24.39 20.12 -7.13
C GLY A 400 -25.15 19.85 -8.44
N GLY A 401 -24.83 20.67 -9.44
CA GLY A 401 -25.41 20.62 -10.78
C GLY A 401 -24.38 20.37 -11.87
N GLY A 402 -24.85 19.96 -13.05
CA GLY A 402 -24.04 19.83 -14.26
C GLY A 402 -22.81 18.93 -14.08
N ILE A 403 -21.63 19.50 -14.27
CA ILE A 403 -20.36 18.76 -14.27
C ILE A 403 -20.00 18.11 -12.92
N GLN A 404 -20.39 18.72 -11.79
CA GLN A 404 -20.11 18.17 -10.45
C GLN A 404 -20.86 16.85 -10.23
N ARG A 405 -22.11 16.82 -10.70
CA ARG A 405 -22.98 15.64 -10.65
C ARG A 405 -22.46 14.53 -11.56
N ILE A 406 -22.01 14.86 -12.77
CA ILE A 406 -21.36 13.91 -13.68
C ILE A 406 -20.07 13.35 -13.06
N ALA A 407 -19.26 14.19 -12.42
CA ALA A 407 -18.03 13.75 -11.76
C ALA A 407 -18.33 12.76 -10.62
N HIS A 408 -19.34 13.02 -9.78
CA HIS A 408 -19.77 12.08 -8.74
C HIS A 408 -20.38 10.80 -9.33
N ALA A 409 -21.22 10.89 -10.35
CA ALA A 409 -21.80 9.72 -11.01
C ALA A 409 -20.72 8.81 -11.61
N TRP A 410 -19.71 9.43 -12.23
CA TRP A 410 -18.63 8.72 -12.88
C TRP A 410 -17.61 8.15 -11.87
N SER A 411 -17.35 8.83 -10.75
CA SER A 411 -16.50 8.29 -9.67
C SER A 411 -17.14 7.08 -8.98
N GLU A 412 -18.44 7.16 -8.68
CA GLU A 412 -19.19 6.10 -8.00
C GLU A 412 -19.63 4.97 -8.95
N GLN A 413 -19.40 5.12 -10.26
CA GLN A 413 -19.93 4.22 -11.29
C GLN A 413 -21.47 4.08 -11.21
N ARG A 414 -22.13 5.18 -10.81
CA ARG A 414 -23.57 5.31 -10.60
C ARG A 414 -24.15 6.38 -11.52
N LEU A 415 -24.42 5.99 -12.77
CA LEU A 415 -24.90 6.91 -13.80
C LEU A 415 -26.30 7.47 -13.49
N ASP A 416 -27.10 6.78 -12.67
CA ASP A 416 -28.39 7.26 -12.15
C ASP A 416 -28.27 8.63 -11.46
N ILE A 417 -27.15 8.89 -10.79
CA ILE A 417 -26.87 10.15 -10.10
C ILE A 417 -26.80 11.31 -11.11
N ALA A 418 -26.31 11.10 -12.32
CA ALA A 418 -26.15 12.17 -13.31
C ALA A 418 -27.49 12.61 -13.95
N TRP A 419 -28.48 11.72 -14.02
CA TRP A 419 -29.70 11.90 -14.82
C TRP A 419 -30.96 12.10 -13.96
N SER A 420 -30.81 12.01 -12.64
CA SER A 420 -31.90 12.14 -11.67
C SER A 420 -32.22 13.60 -11.33
N SER A 421 -33.47 13.88 -10.97
CA SER A 421 -33.96 15.20 -10.56
C SER A 421 -33.66 15.55 -9.11
N TYR A 422 -32.51 15.12 -8.57
CA TYR A 422 -32.11 15.50 -7.22
C TYR A 422 -31.86 17.02 -7.13
N SER A 423 -32.29 17.61 -6.02
CA SER A 423 -32.03 19.03 -5.71
C SER A 423 -30.52 19.30 -5.73
N PRO A 424 -30.04 20.47 -6.23
CA PRO A 424 -28.63 20.86 -6.15
C PRO A 424 -28.05 20.85 -4.73
N ASP A 425 -28.90 21.01 -3.72
CA ASP A 425 -28.55 21.00 -2.29
C ASP A 425 -28.38 19.58 -1.71
N THR A 426 -28.69 18.53 -2.48
CA THR A 426 -28.45 17.14 -2.10
C THR A 426 -26.96 16.93 -1.85
N ARG A 427 -26.60 16.20 -0.80
CA ARG A 427 -25.21 15.86 -0.47
C ARG A 427 -24.93 14.39 -0.71
N ILE A 428 -23.68 14.07 -1.03
CA ILE A 428 -23.22 12.69 -1.23
C ILE A 428 -22.20 12.30 -0.15
N SER A 429 -22.59 11.43 0.77
CA SER A 429 -21.73 10.92 1.83
C SER A 429 -21.03 9.65 1.38
N ARG A 430 -19.72 9.78 1.11
CA ARG A 430 -18.79 8.68 0.82
C ARG A 430 -17.95 8.33 2.04
N ARG A 431 -17.33 7.14 2.07
CA ARG A 431 -16.57 6.64 3.24
C ARG A 431 -17.40 6.74 4.51
N ARG A 432 -18.50 5.97 4.53
CA ARG A 432 -19.45 5.95 5.64
C ARG A 432 -18.97 5.04 6.77
N ASP A 433 -18.02 4.15 6.50
CA ASP A 433 -17.32 3.42 7.54
C ASP A 433 -16.44 4.36 8.37
N VAL A 434 -16.53 4.21 9.70
CA VAL A 434 -15.75 5.03 10.64
C VAL A 434 -14.25 4.77 10.44
N GLY A 435 -13.86 3.49 10.31
CA GLY A 435 -12.46 3.10 10.13
C GLY A 435 -11.86 3.67 8.85
N GLU A 436 -12.54 3.50 7.71
CA GLU A 436 -12.10 4.01 6.41
C GLU A 436 -11.95 5.54 6.42
N ARG A 437 -12.91 6.24 7.04
CA ARG A 437 -12.89 7.70 7.17
C ARG A 437 -11.71 8.19 8.01
N LEU A 438 -11.42 7.52 9.13
CA LEU A 438 -10.28 7.88 9.98
C LEU A 438 -8.94 7.57 9.30
N THR A 439 -8.80 6.41 8.62
CA THR A 439 -7.60 6.09 7.83
C THR A 439 -7.31 7.15 6.77
N ALA A 440 -8.35 7.71 6.14
CA ALA A 440 -8.19 8.78 5.17
C ALA A 440 -7.72 10.12 5.80
N LEU A 441 -8.23 10.47 6.99
CA LEU A 441 -7.92 11.76 7.64
C LEU A 441 -6.61 11.75 8.46
N VAL A 442 -6.26 10.62 9.06
CA VAL A 442 -5.07 10.49 9.92
C VAL A 442 -4.30 9.21 9.60
N PRO A 443 -3.77 9.07 8.38
CA PRO A 443 -3.08 7.87 7.93
C PRO A 443 -1.77 7.58 8.71
N ALA A 444 -1.21 8.58 9.39
CA ALA A 444 -0.03 8.42 10.23
C ALA A 444 -0.28 7.60 11.51
N PHE A 445 -1.54 7.43 11.93
CA PHE A 445 -1.88 6.75 13.17
C PHE A 445 -2.56 5.40 12.91
N THR A 446 -2.22 4.43 13.75
CA THR A 446 -2.92 3.15 13.84
C THR A 446 -4.14 3.33 14.74
N GLN A 447 -5.29 2.83 14.29
CA GLN A 447 -6.53 2.87 15.05
C GLN A 447 -6.54 1.77 16.11
N GLY A 448 -7.13 2.06 17.27
CA GLY A 448 -7.45 1.05 18.26
C GLY A 448 -8.39 -0.02 17.69
N SER A 449 -8.38 -1.21 18.28
CA SER A 449 -9.20 -2.34 17.81
C SER A 449 -10.69 -2.18 18.13
N ARG A 450 -11.04 -1.18 18.96
CA ARG A 450 -12.40 -0.93 19.42
C ARG A 450 -12.91 0.41 18.90
N VAL A 451 -14.08 0.38 18.27
CA VAL A 451 -14.88 1.58 18.02
C VAL A 451 -15.93 1.66 19.12
N VAL A 452 -15.78 2.62 20.03
CA VAL A 452 -16.65 2.77 21.20
C VAL A 452 -17.77 3.76 20.86
N PRO A 453 -19.03 3.32 20.75
CA PRO A 453 -20.15 4.25 20.67
C PRO A 453 -20.37 4.96 22.02
N ALA A 454 -20.64 6.26 21.96
CA ALA A 454 -20.99 7.08 23.10
C ALA A 454 -22.12 8.05 22.74
N TYR A 455 -22.84 8.52 23.76
CA TYR A 455 -23.84 9.59 23.60
C TYR A 455 -23.29 10.89 24.20
N LEU A 456 -23.30 11.95 23.39
CA LEU A 456 -23.03 13.31 23.84
C LEU A 456 -24.35 14.09 23.76
N GLY A 457 -25.02 14.26 24.89
CA GLY A 457 -26.44 14.65 24.92
C GLY A 457 -27.30 13.59 24.20
N ASP A 458 -28.10 14.01 23.23
CA ASP A 458 -28.97 13.11 22.43
C ASP A 458 -28.28 12.57 21.17
N THR A 459 -26.96 12.73 21.05
CA THR A 459 -26.22 12.45 19.82
C THR A 459 -25.32 11.25 19.95
N LEU A 460 -25.54 10.24 19.11
CA LEU A 460 -24.64 9.11 18.99
C LEU A 460 -23.33 9.53 18.28
N VAL A 461 -22.20 9.25 18.90
CA VAL A 461 -20.85 9.45 18.36
C VAL A 461 -20.04 8.17 18.46
N TRP A 462 -19.07 8.03 17.57
CA TRP A 462 -18.10 6.93 17.56
C TRP A 462 -16.76 7.45 18.04
N VAL A 463 -16.29 6.92 19.15
CA VAL A 463 -14.99 7.26 19.75
C VAL A 463 -13.99 6.18 19.36
N VAL A 464 -12.86 6.60 18.77
CA VAL A 464 -11.77 5.73 18.33
C VAL A 464 -10.46 6.30 18.84
N GLU A 465 -9.69 5.48 19.53
CA GLU A 465 -8.34 5.86 19.95
C GLU A 465 -7.35 5.72 18.81
N LEU A 466 -6.42 6.66 18.72
CA LEU A 466 -5.40 6.74 17.69
C LEU A 466 -4.02 6.65 18.33
N TYR A 467 -3.20 5.79 17.76
CA TYR A 467 -1.88 5.45 18.27
C TYR A 467 -0.80 5.71 17.24
N SER A 468 0.29 6.35 17.65
CA SER A 468 1.54 6.32 16.90
C SER A 468 2.16 4.95 17.09
N ALA A 469 2.34 4.23 15.99
CA ALA A 469 2.78 2.85 16.01
C ALA A 469 3.88 2.59 15.00
N SER A 470 4.93 1.89 15.42
CA SER A 470 6.03 1.49 14.54
C SER A 470 6.51 0.09 14.92
N ASN A 471 6.97 -0.66 13.93
CA ASN A 471 7.68 -1.92 14.10
C ASN A 471 9.21 -1.73 14.02
N MET A 472 9.69 -0.49 13.88
CA MET A 472 11.10 -0.18 13.66
C MET A 472 11.73 0.59 14.83
N TYR A 473 11.02 0.82 15.93
CA TYR A 473 11.63 1.46 17.09
C TYR A 473 12.71 0.56 17.70
N PRO A 474 13.94 1.07 17.88
CA PRO A 474 15.09 0.27 18.23
C PRO A 474 15.06 -0.11 19.71
N LEU A 475 15.70 -1.23 20.03
CA LEU A 475 15.94 -1.73 21.39
C LEU A 475 14.65 -1.92 22.20
N SER A 476 13.51 -2.05 21.55
CA SER A 476 12.23 -2.31 22.21
C SER A 476 11.75 -3.71 21.89
N LYS A 477 11.09 -4.34 22.87
CA LYS A 477 10.47 -5.64 22.68
C LYS A 477 9.26 -5.52 21.76
N HIS A 478 9.10 -6.49 20.87
CA HIS A 478 7.95 -6.56 19.96
C HIS A 478 6.73 -7.21 20.63
N TYR A 479 5.57 -6.61 20.41
CA TYR A 479 4.27 -7.12 20.84
C TYR A 479 3.27 -7.10 19.69
N ARG A 480 2.34 -8.04 19.66
CA ARG A 480 1.24 -8.04 18.70
C ARG A 480 0.12 -7.13 19.21
N LEU A 481 -0.05 -5.96 18.59
CA LEU A 481 -1.02 -4.94 18.96
C LEU A 481 -1.77 -4.47 17.71
N ALA A 482 -3.10 -4.33 17.83
CA ALA A 482 -3.98 -3.96 16.71
C ALA A 482 -3.77 -4.83 15.44
N GLY A 483 -3.54 -6.14 15.62
CA GLY A 483 -3.33 -7.12 14.54
C GLY A 483 -1.88 -7.30 14.07
N ASP A 484 -1.03 -6.31 14.30
CA ASP A 484 0.35 -6.26 13.78
C ASP A 484 1.41 -6.42 14.88
N VAL A 485 2.62 -6.82 14.48
CA VAL A 485 3.79 -6.78 15.34
C VAL A 485 4.33 -5.35 15.40
N ARG A 486 4.44 -4.80 16.61
CA ARG A 486 4.88 -3.42 16.86
C ARG A 486 5.98 -3.43 17.92
N SER A 487 6.98 -2.57 17.78
CA SER A 487 7.99 -2.26 18.80
C SER A 487 7.78 -0.89 19.46
N TYR A 488 6.79 -0.13 18.98
CA TYR A 488 6.38 1.16 19.50
C TYR A 488 4.88 1.33 19.36
N PHE A 489 4.22 1.77 20.43
CA PHE A 489 2.78 1.96 20.46
C PHE A 489 2.42 2.97 21.56
N ARG A 490 2.11 4.21 21.17
CA ARG A 490 1.80 5.31 22.09
C ARG A 490 0.47 5.94 21.71
N HIS A 491 -0.39 6.16 22.69
CA HIS A 491 -1.63 6.91 22.47
C HIS A 491 -1.28 8.34 22.04
N SER A 492 -1.91 8.78 20.96
CA SER A 492 -1.56 10.04 20.29
C SER A 492 -2.74 11.01 20.23
N ALA A 493 -3.95 10.50 20.00
CA ALA A 493 -5.16 11.29 19.91
C ALA A 493 -6.41 10.42 20.07
N THR A 494 -7.53 11.06 20.34
CA THR A 494 -8.85 10.42 20.33
C THR A 494 -9.69 11.07 19.22
N ALA A 495 -10.20 10.25 18.30
CA ALA A 495 -11.12 10.69 17.25
C ALA A 495 -12.57 10.47 17.68
N ILE A 496 -13.40 11.48 17.47
CA ILE A 496 -14.83 11.47 17.76
C ILE A 496 -15.55 11.72 16.43
N THR A 497 -16.32 10.73 15.97
CA THR A 497 -17.06 10.79 14.71
C THR A 497 -18.55 10.88 14.98
N ASN A 498 -19.19 11.96 14.56
CA ASN A 498 -20.63 12.13 14.71
C ASN A 498 -21.38 11.19 13.74
N SER A 499 -22.29 10.38 14.27
CA SER A 499 -22.96 9.32 13.51
C SER A 499 -23.95 9.84 12.44
N SER A 500 -24.60 10.98 12.69
CA SER A 500 -25.62 11.55 11.79
C SER A 500 -25.05 12.50 10.74
N THR A 501 -24.01 13.26 11.09
CA THR A 501 -23.39 14.24 10.18
C THR A 501 -22.12 13.73 9.50
N GLY A 502 -21.48 12.69 10.04
CA GLY A 502 -20.19 12.16 9.56
C GLY A 502 -18.98 13.06 9.86
N ARG A 503 -19.14 14.10 10.66
CA ARG A 503 -18.05 15.01 11.04
C ARG A 503 -17.09 14.31 12.00
N VAL A 504 -15.79 14.47 11.77
CA VAL A 504 -14.73 13.92 12.61
C VAL A 504 -14.08 15.06 13.37
N THR A 505 -13.91 14.87 14.67
CA THR A 505 -13.17 15.78 15.54
C THR A 505 -12.05 15.01 16.20
N ILE A 506 -10.82 15.51 16.08
CA ILE A 506 -9.63 14.84 16.60
C ILE A 506 -9.09 15.64 17.77
N VAL A 507 -9.09 15.02 18.95
CA VAL A 507 -8.61 15.61 20.19
C VAL A 507 -7.22 15.04 20.47
N PRO A 508 -6.15 15.86 20.44
CA PRO A 508 -4.79 15.36 20.68
C PRO A 508 -4.59 14.98 22.15
N ASP A 509 -3.77 13.96 22.41
CA ASP A 509 -3.32 13.67 23.78
C ASP A 509 -2.42 14.82 24.30
N PRO A 510 -2.66 15.36 25.50
CA PRO A 510 -1.75 16.30 26.14
C PRO A 510 -0.31 15.77 26.25
N ASN A 511 -0.14 14.46 26.42
CA ASN A 511 1.15 13.77 26.52
C ASN A 511 1.53 13.03 25.23
N ALA A 512 1.05 13.52 24.09
CA ALA A 512 1.31 12.97 22.76
C ALA A 512 2.81 12.80 22.50
N ASP A 513 3.14 11.73 21.79
CA ASP A 513 4.50 11.41 21.43
C ASP A 513 5.08 12.31 20.30
N PRO A 514 6.40 12.28 20.05
CA PRO A 514 7.03 13.13 19.04
C PRO A 514 6.49 12.95 17.61
N ILE A 515 6.03 11.75 17.23
CA ILE A 515 5.45 11.50 15.90
C ILE A 515 4.11 12.23 15.80
N ALA A 516 3.26 12.08 16.83
CA ALA A 516 1.98 12.76 16.90
C ALA A 516 2.10 14.29 16.95
N VAL A 517 3.07 14.81 17.71
CA VAL A 517 3.34 16.25 17.79
C VAL A 517 3.76 16.80 16.41
N ALA A 518 4.66 16.11 15.70
CA ALA A 518 5.09 16.51 14.37
C ALA A 518 3.95 16.47 13.35
N TRP A 519 3.16 15.40 13.36
CA TRP A 519 2.01 15.27 12.46
C TRP A 519 0.93 16.33 12.72
N ARG A 520 0.65 16.64 13.99
CA ARG A 520 -0.25 17.73 14.40
C ARG A 520 0.24 19.10 13.95
N ALA A 521 1.54 19.37 14.11
CA ALA A 521 2.14 20.63 13.66
C ALA A 521 2.04 20.81 12.13
N ARG A 522 2.10 19.70 11.37
CA ARG A 522 1.96 19.71 9.91
C ARG A 522 0.52 19.94 9.45
N PHE A 523 -0.46 19.34 10.14
CA PHE A 523 -1.88 19.41 9.78
C PHE A 523 -2.76 19.94 10.93
N PRO A 524 -2.55 21.18 11.40
CA PRO A 524 -3.22 21.69 12.59
C PRO A 524 -4.74 21.81 12.42
N ALA A 525 -5.22 22.02 11.19
CA ALA A 525 -6.65 22.15 10.88
C ALA A 525 -7.47 20.88 11.18
N LEU A 526 -6.82 19.71 11.28
CA LEU A 526 -7.49 18.44 11.60
C LEU A 526 -7.80 18.28 13.09
N TYR A 527 -7.16 19.07 13.95
CA TYR A 527 -7.23 18.93 15.40
C TYR A 527 -8.05 20.06 16.03
N ARG A 528 -8.72 19.73 17.12
CA ARG A 528 -9.38 20.72 18.00
C ARG A 528 -8.79 20.62 19.39
N ALA A 529 -8.60 21.76 20.04
CA ALA A 529 -8.21 21.79 21.45
C ALA A 529 -9.33 21.16 22.29
N GLY A 530 -8.97 20.31 23.25
CA GLY A 530 -9.93 19.79 24.22
C GLY A 530 -10.33 20.88 25.21
N GLY A 531 -11.64 21.05 25.47
CA GLY A 531 -12.18 22.05 26.39
C GLY A 531 -13.71 21.93 26.53
N THR A 532 -14.32 22.69 27.44
CA THR A 532 -15.78 22.74 27.64
C THR A 532 -16.52 23.18 26.37
N ASP A 533 -15.93 24.11 25.62
CA ASP A 533 -16.43 24.59 24.33
C ASP A 533 -16.57 23.46 23.29
N LEU A 534 -15.75 22.41 23.39
CA LEU A 534 -15.80 21.26 22.49
C LEU A 534 -17.09 20.46 22.71
N LEU A 535 -17.49 20.26 23.97
CA LEU A 535 -18.71 19.52 24.30
C LEU A 535 -19.94 20.31 23.83
N ASP A 536 -19.93 21.63 24.02
CA ASP A 536 -20.98 22.52 23.53
C ASP A 536 -21.02 22.57 21.99
N GLU A 537 -19.87 22.59 21.31
CA GLU A 537 -19.79 22.54 19.84
C GLU A 537 -20.28 21.19 19.27
N LEU A 538 -19.95 20.08 19.93
CA LEU A 538 -20.36 18.74 19.53
C LEU A 538 -21.86 18.49 19.76
N THR A 539 -22.43 19.04 20.84
CA THR A 539 -23.85 18.87 21.19
C THR A 539 -24.77 19.87 20.49
N ALA A 540 -24.37 21.14 20.32
CA ALA A 540 -25.20 22.16 19.67
C ALA A 540 -25.44 21.87 18.19
N ARG A 541 -24.48 21.26 17.49
CA ARG A 541 -24.56 20.98 16.05
C ARG A 541 -25.33 19.72 15.68
N ALA A 542 -25.69 18.91 16.67
CA ALA A 542 -26.29 17.61 16.43
C ALA A 542 -27.82 17.58 16.50
N ARG A 543 -28.45 18.72 16.82
CA ARG A 543 -29.91 18.85 16.96
C ARG A 543 -30.72 18.74 15.65
N GLU A 544 -30.07 18.68 14.48
CA GLU A 544 -30.74 18.52 13.17
C GLU A 544 -30.17 17.29 12.42
N ALA A 545 -30.67 16.09 12.71
CA ALA A 545 -30.29 14.88 11.98
C ALA A 545 -30.77 14.96 10.51
N PRO A 546 -29.92 14.70 9.51
CA PRO A 546 -30.29 14.87 8.11
C PRO A 546 -31.11 13.69 7.59
N ALA A 547 -32.06 13.94 6.68
CA ALA A 547 -32.86 12.89 6.05
C ALA A 547 -32.05 12.15 4.96
N ILE A 548 -31.84 10.85 5.15
CA ILE A 548 -31.20 9.98 4.15
C ILE A 548 -32.19 9.74 3.01
N LEU A 549 -31.78 10.04 1.78
CA LEU A 549 -32.61 9.79 0.60
C LEU A 549 -32.57 8.31 0.25
N PRO A 550 -33.72 7.70 -0.12
CA PRO A 550 -33.73 6.36 -0.68
C PRO A 550 -32.91 6.36 -1.98
N SER A 551 -31.73 5.76 -1.96
CA SER A 551 -30.95 5.48 -3.15
C SER A 551 -31.58 4.30 -3.89
N VAL A 552 -32.28 4.53 -5.00
CA VAL A 552 -32.98 3.49 -5.78
C VAL A 552 -32.00 2.82 -6.77
N PRO A 553 -32.10 1.50 -7.07
CA PRO A 553 -33.08 0.52 -6.61
C PRO A 553 -32.56 -0.42 -5.51
N ARG A 554 -33.47 -0.83 -4.62
CA ARG A 554 -33.37 -2.14 -3.97
C ARG A 554 -33.46 -3.20 -5.05
N PRO A 555 -32.66 -4.26 -5.04
CA PRO A 555 -33.06 -5.46 -5.75
C PRO A 555 -34.44 -5.88 -5.20
N GLU A 556 -35.37 -6.22 -6.08
CA GLU A 556 -36.71 -6.77 -5.74
C GLU A 556 -36.63 -8.09 -4.93
N THR A 557 -35.44 -8.52 -4.52
CA THR A 557 -35.23 -9.67 -3.64
C THR A 557 -35.54 -9.38 -2.17
N ASP A 558 -35.43 -8.13 -1.69
CA ASP A 558 -35.51 -7.84 -0.25
C ASP A 558 -36.90 -8.12 0.35
N SER A 559 -37.99 -7.74 -0.32
CA SER A 559 -39.35 -7.95 0.24
C SER A 559 -39.77 -9.41 0.19
N ALA A 560 -39.42 -10.13 -0.88
CA ALA A 560 -39.70 -11.55 -1.05
C ALA A 560 -38.84 -12.41 -0.10
N PHE A 561 -37.55 -12.08 0.04
CA PHE A 561 -36.63 -12.73 0.97
C PHE A 561 -37.03 -12.48 2.42
N HIS A 562 -37.37 -11.24 2.78
CA HIS A 562 -37.81 -10.92 4.14
C HIS A 562 -39.16 -11.59 4.46
N ALA A 563 -40.08 -11.66 3.49
CA ALA A 563 -41.34 -12.39 3.66
C ALA A 563 -41.11 -13.90 3.82
N GLU A 564 -40.16 -14.48 3.10
CA GLU A 564 -39.84 -15.91 3.18
C GLU A 564 -39.13 -16.26 4.50
N ILE A 565 -38.17 -15.46 4.92
CA ILE A 565 -37.51 -15.60 6.23
C ILE A 565 -38.54 -15.45 7.36
N THR A 566 -39.43 -14.47 7.27
CA THR A 566 -40.47 -14.26 8.29
C THR A 566 -41.41 -15.48 8.38
N ARG A 567 -41.78 -16.09 7.25
CA ARG A 567 -42.57 -17.33 7.21
C ARG A 567 -41.82 -18.52 7.81
N LEU A 568 -40.50 -18.63 7.59
CA LEU A 568 -39.69 -19.71 8.16
C LEU A 568 -39.56 -19.57 9.69
N TYR A 569 -39.32 -18.36 10.19
CA TYR A 569 -39.30 -18.10 11.64
C TYR A 569 -40.66 -18.35 12.31
N ALA A 570 -41.77 -17.98 11.66
CA ALA A 570 -43.10 -18.27 12.18
C ALA A 570 -43.37 -19.79 12.26
N ARG A 571 -42.94 -20.56 11.24
CA ARG A 571 -43.01 -22.02 11.24
C ARG A 571 -42.16 -22.66 12.33
N MET A 572 -40.93 -22.21 12.51
CA MET A 572 -40.06 -22.66 13.60
C MET A 572 -40.67 -22.38 14.97
N ARG A 573 -41.24 -21.18 15.17
CA ARG A 573 -41.89 -20.80 16.43
C ARG A 573 -43.13 -21.63 16.72
N GLY A 574 -43.97 -21.88 15.72
CA GLY A 574 -45.15 -22.75 15.84
C GLY A 574 -44.79 -24.23 16.11
N ALA A 575 -43.73 -24.72 15.48
CA ALA A 575 -43.21 -26.08 15.72
C ALA A 575 -42.66 -26.24 17.15
N LEU A 576 -41.94 -25.24 17.66
CA LEU A 576 -41.48 -25.23 19.06
C LEU A 576 -42.64 -25.16 20.05
N ALA A 577 -43.65 -24.33 19.79
CA ALA A 577 -44.82 -24.21 20.66
C ALA A 577 -45.67 -25.48 20.72
N SER A 578 -45.62 -26.33 19.68
CA SER A 578 -46.32 -27.61 19.61
C SER A 578 -45.43 -28.81 19.97
N GLY A 579 -44.17 -28.60 20.35
CA GLY A 579 -43.21 -29.66 20.67
C GLY A 579 -42.78 -30.52 19.46
N ASN A 580 -43.09 -30.12 18.23
CA ASN A 580 -42.80 -30.89 17.02
C ASN A 580 -41.39 -30.57 16.48
N LEU A 581 -40.38 -31.25 17.03
CA LEU A 581 -38.97 -31.02 16.71
C LEU A 581 -38.59 -31.36 15.25
N ALA A 582 -39.28 -32.30 14.61
CA ALA A 582 -39.05 -32.64 13.21
C ALA A 582 -39.47 -31.51 12.26
N ALA A 583 -40.62 -30.86 12.54
CA ALA A 583 -41.08 -29.70 11.78
C ALA A 583 -40.18 -28.47 11.99
N PHE A 584 -39.60 -28.33 13.19
CA PHE A 584 -38.61 -27.30 13.48
C PHE A 584 -37.32 -27.52 12.66
N ALA A 585 -36.77 -28.74 12.68
CA ALA A 585 -35.54 -29.07 11.94
C ALA A 585 -35.70 -28.82 10.43
N ALA A 586 -36.83 -29.24 9.83
CA ALA A 586 -37.10 -29.02 8.42
C ALA A 586 -37.20 -27.51 8.05
N ALA A 587 -37.80 -26.69 8.93
CA ALA A 587 -37.86 -25.24 8.73
C ALA A 587 -36.49 -24.55 8.92
N TYR A 588 -35.66 -25.07 9.83
CA TYR A 588 -34.29 -24.61 10.06
C TYR A 588 -33.37 -24.96 8.88
N ASP A 589 -33.43 -26.18 8.36
CA ASP A 589 -32.65 -26.60 7.18
C ASP A 589 -33.05 -25.79 5.93
N SER A 590 -34.34 -25.50 5.78
CA SER A 590 -34.85 -24.62 4.71
C SER A 590 -34.33 -23.19 4.83
N LEU A 591 -34.19 -22.67 6.06
CA LEU A 591 -33.58 -21.37 6.31
C LEU A 591 -32.09 -21.35 5.93
N GLY A 592 -31.35 -22.43 6.27
CA GLY A 592 -29.95 -22.59 5.85
C GLY A 592 -29.78 -22.61 4.33
N ALA A 593 -30.68 -23.30 3.61
CA ALA A 593 -30.66 -23.38 2.14
C ALA A 593 -31.07 -22.07 1.43
N VAL A 594 -31.76 -21.17 2.13
CA VAL A 594 -32.13 -19.83 1.64
C VAL A 594 -31.00 -18.83 1.88
N ILE A 595 -30.29 -18.93 3.00
CA ILE A 595 -29.14 -18.06 3.34
C ILE A 595 -27.89 -18.43 2.52
N GLY A 596 -27.71 -19.70 2.16
CA GLY A 596 -26.54 -20.16 1.39
C GLY A 596 -26.60 -19.96 -0.13
N ARG A 597 -27.62 -19.26 -0.66
CA ARG A 597 -27.82 -19.01 -2.11
C ARG A 597 -27.53 -17.57 -2.56
N GLU A 598 -27.15 -16.69 -1.64
CA GLU A 598 -26.53 -15.37 -1.91
C GLU A 598 -25.04 -15.41 -1.56
#